data_AF-A0A819E1M9-F1
#
_entry.id   AF-A0A819E1M9-F1
#
_cell.length_a   1.000
_cell.length_b   1.000
_cell.length_c   1.000
_cell.angle_alpha   90.00
_cell.angle_beta   90.00
_cell.angle_gamma   90.00
#
_symmetry.space_group_name_H-M   'P 1'
#
loop_
_entity.id
_entity.type
_entity.pdbx_description
1 polymer ?
#
loop_
_entity_poly.entity_id
_entity_poly.type
_entity_poly.pdbx_seq_one_letter_code
_entity_poly.pdbx_strand_id
1 'polypeptide(L)'
;MDDDDDENIGINKIHEILVQTKIQPAKSKTIVELFRRFFSPNVNNEKLEDVDCVQGGYHEIVPRLFLGDCKLAMDPVKLKQLGFTHILNAAEGRKFGQINTCATYYEEAGIKYLGFSIIDSPAYQIGMHFEEAIKFLEEALNNKKNRVYVHCQQGISRSATLIVAYLLHTYENMSLFDAFQLVATRRRIWPNEGFCRHLIRLEKEKKKKTSNDEETPQSLESQINENVFEQYAINNENNTDETLSTKP
;
A
#
# COMPACT_ATOMS: atom_id res chain seq x y z
N MET A 1 19.30 2.89 34.41
CA MET A 1 20.43 2.26 33.72
C MET A 1 19.91 0.96 33.13
N ASP A 2 19.40 0.85 31.92
CA ASP A 2 19.11 1.76 30.80
C ASP A 2 18.06 0.99 29.98
N ASP A 3 16.92 1.61 29.67
CA ASP A 3 15.82 1.01 28.89
C ASP A 3 15.54 1.92 27.67
N ASP A 4 16.46 1.96 26.69
CA ASP A 4 16.35 2.86 25.52
C ASP A 4 16.80 2.22 24.17
N ASP A 5 16.74 0.90 24.00
CA ASP A 5 17.32 0.23 22.80
C ASP A 5 16.34 -0.56 21.88
N ASP A 6 15.02 -0.57 22.13
CA ASP A 6 14.10 -1.40 21.32
C ASP A 6 13.51 -0.71 20.08
N GLU A 7 13.60 0.63 19.98
CA GLU A 7 13.06 1.40 18.85
C GLU A 7 14.03 1.42 17.63
N ASN A 8 15.32 1.15 17.87
CA ASN A 8 16.38 1.19 16.85
C ASN A 8 16.55 -0.12 16.04
N ILE A 9 15.81 -1.18 16.40
CA ILE A 9 15.87 -2.49 15.74
C ILE A 9 15.10 -2.50 14.40
N GLY A 10 14.11 -1.61 14.25
CA GLY A 10 13.31 -1.48 13.03
C GLY A 10 14.06 -0.81 11.87
N ILE A 11 14.79 0.26 12.16
CA ILE A 11 15.49 1.11 11.16
C ILE A 11 16.68 0.38 10.54
N ASN A 12 17.50 -0.28 11.36
CA ASN A 12 18.66 -1.05 10.88
C ASN A 12 18.25 -2.24 10.00
N LYS A 13 17.05 -2.79 10.21
CA LYS A 13 16.48 -3.84 9.38
C LYS A 13 16.02 -3.37 8.01
N ILE A 14 15.60 -2.11 7.85
CA ILE A 14 15.22 -1.56 6.54
C ILE A 14 16.46 -1.35 5.70
N HIS A 15 17.51 -0.79 6.30
CA HIS A 15 18.80 -0.67 5.61
C HIS A 15 19.34 -2.07 5.25
N GLU A 16 19.26 -3.06 6.13
CA GLU A 16 19.61 -4.44 5.79
C GLU A 16 18.70 -5.09 4.74
N ILE A 17 17.38 -4.90 4.78
CA ILE A 17 16.44 -5.46 3.79
C ILE A 17 16.67 -4.82 2.42
N LEU A 18 16.88 -3.50 2.34
CA LEU A 18 17.19 -2.79 1.10
C LEU A 18 18.59 -3.17 0.57
N VAL A 19 19.58 -3.35 1.45
CA VAL A 19 20.95 -3.75 1.09
C VAL A 19 21.04 -5.23 0.69
N GLN A 20 20.39 -6.14 1.41
CA GLN A 20 20.43 -7.60 1.18
C GLN A 20 19.60 -8.01 -0.04
N THR A 21 18.54 -7.28 -0.38
CA THR A 21 17.71 -7.59 -1.56
C THR A 21 18.34 -7.19 -2.90
N LYS A 22 19.53 -6.53 -2.90
CA LYS A 22 20.11 -5.91 -4.11
C LYS A 22 19.08 -5.08 -4.90
N ILE A 23 18.08 -4.52 -4.23
CA ILE A 23 17.15 -3.59 -4.85
C ILE A 23 17.89 -2.25 -4.91
N GLN A 24 18.69 -2.08 -5.96
CA GLN A 24 18.92 -0.74 -6.48
C GLN A 24 17.52 -0.18 -6.76
N PRO A 25 17.13 1.00 -6.22
CA PRO A 25 15.95 1.67 -6.74
C PRO A 25 16.17 1.73 -8.25
N ALA A 26 15.36 1.00 -9.00
CA ALA A 26 15.60 0.88 -10.42
C ALA A 26 15.64 2.32 -10.93
N LYS A 27 16.76 2.72 -11.56
CA LYS A 27 16.86 3.95 -12.34
C LYS A 27 15.87 3.82 -13.49
N SER A 28 14.60 3.96 -13.20
CA SER A 28 13.54 3.45 -14.03
C SER A 28 12.61 4.61 -14.25
N LYS A 29 12.85 5.25 -15.39
CA LYS A 29 11.96 6.16 -16.11
C LYS A 29 10.49 5.70 -16.04
N THR A 30 10.23 4.41 -15.82
CA THR A 30 8.94 3.73 -15.70
C THR A 30 7.99 4.21 -14.60
N ILE A 31 8.42 4.67 -13.42
CA ILE A 31 7.47 5.15 -12.38
C ILE A 31 7.00 6.58 -12.63
N VAL A 32 7.93 7.48 -12.97
CA VAL A 32 7.56 8.83 -13.41
C VAL A 32 6.69 8.76 -14.66
N GLU A 33 6.97 7.83 -15.58
CA GLU A 33 6.18 7.62 -16.79
C GLU A 33 4.85 6.91 -16.52
N LEU A 34 4.77 6.01 -15.52
CA LEU A 34 3.50 5.52 -14.98
C LEU A 34 2.69 6.68 -14.42
N PHE A 35 3.24 7.49 -13.51
CA PHE A 35 2.57 8.67 -12.96
C PHE A 35 2.19 9.69 -14.06
N ARG A 36 3.06 9.97 -15.04
CA ARG A 36 2.76 10.83 -16.21
C ARG A 36 1.60 10.26 -17.04
N ARG A 37 1.57 8.94 -17.26
CA ARG A 37 0.58 8.24 -18.09
C ARG A 37 -0.73 7.98 -17.34
N PHE A 38 -0.70 7.96 -16.01
CA PHE A 38 -1.87 7.98 -15.13
C PHE A 38 -2.61 9.33 -15.20
N PHE A 39 -1.91 10.45 -15.43
CA PHE A 39 -2.45 11.78 -15.16
C PHE A 39 -2.29 12.83 -16.28
N SER A 40 -1.60 12.56 -17.40
CA SER A 40 -1.60 13.42 -18.61
C SER A 40 -2.62 12.93 -19.66
N PRO A 41 -3.64 13.73 -20.04
CA PRO A 41 -4.73 13.27 -20.94
C PRO A 41 -4.33 13.08 -22.41
N ASN A 42 -3.13 13.49 -22.82
CA ASN A 42 -2.77 13.70 -24.23
C ASN A 42 -1.59 12.86 -24.76
N VAL A 43 -1.22 11.76 -24.11
CA VAL A 43 -0.23 10.86 -24.71
C VAL A 43 -0.92 9.91 -25.68
N ASN A 44 -0.58 10.06 -26.97
CA ASN A 44 -1.06 9.20 -28.05
C ASN A 44 -0.96 7.72 -27.66
N ASN A 45 -2.07 7.03 -27.88
CA ASN A 45 -2.31 5.64 -27.49
C ASN A 45 -1.51 4.70 -28.40
N GLU A 46 -0.18 4.77 -28.37
CA GLU A 46 0.65 3.70 -28.91
C GLU A 46 0.47 2.47 -28.02
N LYS A 47 -0.10 1.44 -28.65
CA LYS A 47 -0.35 0.12 -28.08
C LYS A 47 0.91 -0.35 -27.36
N LEU A 48 0.84 -0.40 -26.03
CA LEU A 48 1.76 -1.24 -25.27
C LEU A 48 1.54 -2.66 -25.77
N GLU A 49 2.54 -3.22 -26.43
CA GLU A 49 2.65 -4.68 -26.55
C GLU A 49 2.50 -5.25 -25.14
N ASP A 50 1.62 -6.25 -25.01
CA ASP A 50 1.26 -6.90 -23.76
C ASP A 50 2.51 -7.37 -23.00
N VAL A 51 3.05 -6.51 -22.12
CA VAL A 51 4.09 -6.89 -21.17
C VAL A 51 3.38 -7.70 -20.10
N ASP A 52 3.27 -9.00 -20.38
CA ASP A 52 2.67 -10.07 -19.58
C ASP A 52 1.77 -9.57 -18.44
N CYS A 53 0.48 -9.52 -18.71
CA CYS A 53 -0.56 -9.56 -17.69
C CYS A 53 -0.36 -10.82 -16.84
N VAL A 54 0.47 -10.74 -15.79
CA VAL A 54 0.68 -11.83 -14.85
C VAL A 54 -0.69 -12.24 -14.33
N GLN A 55 -1.09 -13.44 -14.75
CA GLN A 55 -2.43 -13.95 -14.71
C GLN A 55 -2.79 -14.40 -13.30
N GLY A 56 -3.23 -13.47 -12.45
CA GLY A 56 -3.71 -13.77 -11.10
C GLY A 56 -2.63 -14.26 -10.12
N GLY A 57 -3.02 -14.43 -8.87
CA GLY A 57 -2.14 -14.88 -7.78
C GLY A 57 -1.79 -13.77 -6.78
N TYR A 58 -0.70 -13.99 -6.04
CA TYR A 58 -0.31 -13.20 -4.88
C TYR A 58 1.20 -13.00 -4.81
N HIS A 59 1.64 -11.90 -4.21
CA HIS A 59 3.05 -11.51 -4.13
C HIS A 59 3.39 -11.06 -2.70
N GLU A 60 4.57 -11.42 -2.23
CA GLU A 60 5.11 -10.90 -0.98
C GLU A 60 5.61 -9.47 -1.20
N ILE A 61 4.97 -8.52 -0.51
CA ILE A 61 5.31 -7.10 -0.61
C ILE A 61 6.49 -6.79 0.31
N VAL A 62 6.33 -7.13 1.58
CA VAL A 62 7.35 -7.13 2.62
C VAL A 62 7.27 -8.45 3.39
N PRO A 63 8.31 -8.86 4.14
CA PRO A 63 8.33 -10.16 4.78
C PRO A 63 7.04 -10.47 5.54
N ARG A 64 6.40 -11.58 5.18
CA ARG A 64 5.16 -12.13 5.74
C ARG A 64 3.86 -11.38 5.38
N LEU A 65 3.92 -10.28 4.63
CA LEU A 65 2.75 -9.52 4.16
C LEU A 65 2.56 -9.70 2.64
N PHE A 66 1.44 -10.32 2.28
CA PHE A 66 1.14 -10.69 0.89
C PHE A 66 -0.05 -9.91 0.35
N LEU A 67 0.06 -9.48 -0.92
CA LEU A 67 -1.02 -8.88 -1.69
C LEU A 67 -1.48 -9.83 -2.79
N GLY A 68 -2.78 -10.05 -2.93
CA GLY A 68 -3.27 -10.86 -4.05
C GLY A 68 -4.74 -10.68 -4.42
N ASP A 69 -5.17 -11.53 -5.34
CA ASP A 69 -6.55 -11.58 -5.85
C ASP A 69 -7.47 -12.49 -5.02
N CYS A 70 -8.72 -12.62 -5.45
CA CYS A 70 -9.70 -13.41 -4.73
C CYS A 70 -9.53 -14.93 -4.88
N LYS A 71 -8.75 -15.43 -5.85
CA LYS A 71 -8.71 -16.87 -6.16
C LYS A 71 -8.17 -17.66 -4.99
N LEU A 72 -7.05 -17.22 -4.40
CA LEU A 72 -6.49 -17.88 -3.22
C LEU A 72 -7.36 -17.68 -1.97
N ALA A 73 -8.03 -16.52 -1.84
CA ALA A 73 -8.92 -16.28 -0.70
C ALA A 73 -10.08 -17.29 -0.64
N MET A 74 -10.55 -17.75 -1.79
CA MET A 74 -11.63 -18.75 -1.90
C MET A 74 -11.13 -20.20 -1.77
N ASP A 75 -9.92 -20.43 -1.25
CA ASP A 75 -9.38 -21.76 -0.99
C ASP A 75 -8.71 -21.84 0.40
N PRO A 76 -9.50 -22.01 1.49
CA PRO A 76 -9.00 -22.11 2.86
C PRO A 76 -8.01 -23.27 3.07
N VAL A 77 -8.19 -24.37 2.34
CA VAL A 77 -7.29 -25.54 2.40
C VAL A 77 -5.92 -25.16 1.88
N LYS A 78 -5.86 -24.49 0.71
CA LYS A 78 -4.59 -24.02 0.15
C LYS A 78 -3.95 -22.92 0.99
N LEU A 79 -4.74 -21.99 1.51
CA LEU A 79 -4.26 -20.96 2.45
C LEU A 79 -3.57 -21.59 3.67
N LYS A 80 -4.20 -22.61 4.27
CA LYS A 80 -3.64 -23.37 5.40
C LYS A 80 -2.35 -24.10 5.02
N GLN A 81 -2.33 -24.78 3.88
CA GLN A 81 -1.13 -25.49 3.37
C GLN A 81 0.05 -24.54 3.14
N LEU A 82 -0.23 -23.31 2.68
CA LEU A 82 0.78 -22.29 2.51
C LEU A 82 1.19 -21.65 3.85
N GLY A 83 0.46 -21.91 4.94
CA GLY A 83 0.76 -21.36 6.26
C GLY A 83 0.30 -19.92 6.46
N PHE A 84 -0.72 -19.47 5.71
CA PHE A 84 -1.38 -18.21 6.02
C PHE A 84 -2.12 -18.32 7.35
N THR A 85 -2.05 -17.25 8.14
CA THR A 85 -2.60 -17.19 9.50
C THR A 85 -3.63 -16.09 9.67
N HIS A 86 -3.57 -15.07 8.82
CA HIS A 86 -4.45 -13.90 8.86
C HIS A 86 -4.87 -13.55 7.44
N ILE A 87 -6.14 -13.18 7.28
CA ILE A 87 -6.70 -12.67 6.03
C ILE A 87 -7.36 -11.33 6.28
N LEU A 88 -7.02 -10.36 5.43
CA LEU A 88 -7.74 -9.10 5.32
C LEU A 88 -8.42 -9.05 3.94
N ASN A 89 -9.75 -9.15 3.93
CA ASN A 89 -10.57 -9.06 2.73
C ASN A 89 -11.08 -7.63 2.54
N ALA A 90 -10.47 -6.88 1.63
CA ALA A 90 -10.86 -5.52 1.27
C ALA A 90 -12.03 -5.47 0.27
N ALA A 91 -12.79 -6.55 0.12
CA ALA A 91 -13.91 -6.65 -0.81
C ALA A 91 -15.02 -7.57 -0.28
N GLU A 92 -15.22 -7.64 1.03
CA GLU A 92 -16.25 -8.52 1.62
C GLU A 92 -17.66 -8.19 1.11
N GLY A 93 -18.43 -9.23 0.82
CA GLY A 93 -19.85 -9.10 0.53
C GLY A 93 -20.30 -10.00 -0.62
N ARG A 94 -21.51 -9.73 -1.13
CA ARG A 94 -22.20 -10.60 -2.11
C ARG A 94 -22.53 -9.90 -3.42
N LYS A 95 -22.23 -8.61 -3.54
CA LYS A 95 -22.51 -7.82 -4.74
C LYS A 95 -21.42 -8.04 -5.79
N PHE A 96 -21.67 -7.57 -7.01
CA PHE A 96 -20.67 -7.58 -8.06
C PHE A 96 -19.36 -6.93 -7.59
N GLY A 97 -18.25 -7.65 -7.79
CA GLY A 97 -16.92 -7.22 -7.37
C GLY A 97 -16.60 -7.39 -5.88
N GLN A 98 -17.48 -8.06 -5.12
CA GLN A 98 -17.26 -8.48 -3.75
C GLN A 98 -17.02 -10.00 -3.65
N ILE A 99 -16.35 -10.41 -2.58
CA ILE A 99 -15.93 -11.78 -2.30
C ILE A 99 -16.67 -12.24 -1.04
N ASN A 100 -17.52 -13.26 -1.21
CA ASN A 100 -18.40 -13.78 -0.16
C ASN A 100 -17.65 -14.77 0.74
N THR A 101 -16.70 -14.25 1.51
CA THR A 101 -16.04 -14.96 2.62
C THR A 101 -16.30 -14.20 3.91
N CYS A 102 -16.14 -14.87 5.05
CA CYS A 102 -16.28 -14.28 6.38
C CYS A 102 -15.45 -15.08 7.38
N ALA A 103 -15.43 -14.71 8.66
CA ALA A 103 -14.66 -15.42 9.68
C ALA A 103 -14.95 -16.93 9.75
N THR A 104 -16.23 -17.34 9.69
CA THR A 104 -16.61 -18.75 9.75
C THR A 104 -16.15 -19.55 8.52
N TYR A 105 -15.94 -18.89 7.37
CA TYR A 105 -15.39 -19.54 6.18
C TYR A 105 -13.94 -20.04 6.38
N TYR A 106 -13.22 -19.45 7.33
CA TYR A 106 -11.80 -19.72 7.58
C TYR A 106 -11.53 -20.44 8.92
N GLU A 107 -12.58 -20.78 9.66
CA GLU A 107 -12.48 -21.32 11.04
C GLU A 107 -11.72 -22.65 11.09
N GLU A 108 -12.05 -23.61 10.24
CA GLU A 108 -11.36 -24.92 10.16
C GLU A 108 -9.89 -24.80 9.72
N ALA A 109 -9.57 -23.73 9.00
CA ALA A 109 -8.20 -23.43 8.62
C ALA A 109 -7.38 -22.83 9.77
N GLY A 110 -8.02 -22.39 10.85
CA GLY A 110 -7.39 -21.70 11.98
C GLY A 110 -6.87 -20.30 11.59
N ILE A 111 -7.51 -19.66 10.61
CA ILE A 111 -7.10 -18.37 10.07
C ILE A 111 -7.95 -17.27 10.68
N LYS A 112 -7.29 -16.24 11.22
CA LYS A 112 -7.97 -15.02 11.68
C LYS A 112 -8.38 -14.15 10.49
N TYR A 113 -9.52 -13.50 10.60
CA TYR A 113 -10.13 -12.78 9.49
C TYR A 113 -10.57 -11.39 9.87
N LEU A 114 -10.31 -10.43 8.97
CA LEU A 114 -10.89 -9.10 8.95
C LEU A 114 -11.49 -8.84 7.56
N GLY A 115 -12.73 -8.35 7.50
CA GLY A 115 -13.45 -8.12 6.26
C GLY A 115 -14.01 -6.70 6.18
N PHE A 116 -13.80 -6.05 5.04
CA PHE A 116 -14.39 -4.75 4.73
C PHE A 116 -15.20 -4.80 3.43
N SER A 117 -16.42 -4.28 3.48
CA SER A 117 -17.29 -4.11 2.32
C SER A 117 -16.94 -2.83 1.55
N ILE A 118 -15.74 -2.81 0.95
CA ILE A 118 -15.23 -1.67 0.19
C ILE A 118 -15.68 -1.75 -1.28
N ILE A 119 -16.30 -0.69 -1.75
CA ILE A 119 -16.65 -0.49 -3.15
C ILE A 119 -15.46 0.17 -3.85
N ASP A 120 -15.02 -0.38 -4.98
CA ASP A 120 -13.90 0.16 -5.77
C ASP A 120 -14.35 1.38 -6.58
N SER A 121 -14.67 2.45 -5.89
CA SER A 121 -15.16 3.70 -6.47
C SER A 121 -14.38 4.87 -5.89
N PRO A 122 -14.02 5.88 -6.71
CA PRO A 122 -13.42 7.13 -6.25
C PRO A 122 -14.24 7.90 -5.21
N ALA A 123 -15.55 7.63 -5.14
CA ALA A 123 -16.45 8.23 -4.15
C ALA A 123 -16.49 7.46 -2.82
N TYR A 124 -15.93 6.25 -2.75
CA TYR A 124 -15.94 5.46 -1.52
C TYR A 124 -14.85 5.94 -0.56
N GLN A 125 -15.26 6.21 0.68
CA GLN A 125 -14.37 6.74 1.72
C GLN A 125 -13.51 5.64 2.35
N ILE A 126 -12.52 5.13 1.59
CA ILE A 126 -11.67 4.01 2.06
C ILE A 126 -10.85 4.37 3.31
N GLY A 127 -10.55 5.65 3.51
CA GLY A 127 -9.77 6.12 4.66
C GLY A 127 -10.38 5.80 6.02
N MET A 128 -11.71 5.62 6.11
CA MET A 128 -12.37 5.23 7.35
C MET A 128 -11.93 3.83 7.85
N HIS A 129 -11.38 3.00 6.97
CA HIS A 129 -10.92 1.65 7.29
C HIS A 129 -9.44 1.58 7.63
N PHE A 130 -8.68 2.68 7.48
CA PHE A 130 -7.23 2.65 7.63
C PHE A 130 -6.82 2.27 9.05
N GLU A 131 -7.40 2.88 10.08
CA GLU A 131 -7.03 2.60 11.48
C GLU A 131 -7.23 1.12 11.84
N GLU A 132 -8.39 0.55 11.52
CA GLU A 132 -8.70 -0.85 11.80
C GLU A 132 -7.83 -1.81 10.98
N ALA A 133 -7.61 -1.51 9.69
CA ALA A 133 -6.74 -2.30 8.83
C ALA A 133 -5.29 -2.31 9.34
N ILE A 134 -4.75 -1.13 9.68
CA ILE A 134 -3.38 -0.96 10.18
C ILE A 134 -3.22 -1.77 11.46
N LYS A 135 -4.12 -1.58 12.43
CA LYS A 135 -4.08 -2.29 13.71
C LYS A 135 -4.08 -3.80 13.53
N PHE A 136 -4.96 -4.34 12.67
CA PHE A 136 -5.00 -5.76 12.37
C PHE A 136 -3.68 -6.28 11.78
N LEU A 137 -3.08 -5.52 10.86
CA LEU A 137 -1.81 -5.88 10.23
C LEU A 137 -0.64 -5.81 11.22
N GLU A 138 -0.58 -4.79 12.08
CA GLU A 138 0.43 -4.66 13.15
C GLU A 138 0.35 -5.80 14.15
N GLU A 139 -0.84 -6.06 14.71
CA GLU A 139 -1.07 -7.16 15.66
C GLU A 139 -0.70 -8.51 15.05
N ALA A 140 -1.06 -8.74 13.78
CA ALA A 140 -0.70 -9.95 13.08
C ALA A 140 0.82 -10.06 12.86
N LEU A 141 1.48 -8.99 12.41
CA LEU A 141 2.88 -9.02 12.03
C LEU A 141 3.85 -8.95 13.21
N ASN A 142 3.42 -8.52 14.40
CA ASN A 142 4.21 -8.57 15.64
C ASN A 142 4.68 -9.99 16.00
N ASN A 143 3.91 -11.02 15.64
CA ASN A 143 4.34 -12.41 15.81
C ASN A 143 5.05 -12.92 14.54
N LYS A 144 6.35 -13.21 14.66
CA LYS A 144 7.23 -13.68 13.56
C LYS A 144 6.75 -14.95 12.85
N LYS A 145 5.87 -15.76 13.48
CA LYS A 145 5.30 -16.98 12.89
C LYS A 145 4.11 -16.72 11.96
N ASN A 146 3.52 -15.52 12.03
CA ASN A 146 2.32 -15.20 11.26
C ASN A 146 2.67 -14.81 9.82
N ARG A 147 1.82 -15.23 8.89
CA ARG A 147 1.76 -14.76 7.49
C ARG A 147 0.37 -14.19 7.21
N VAL A 148 0.34 -13.02 6.58
CA VAL A 148 -0.88 -12.24 6.36
C VAL A 148 -1.17 -12.11 4.87
N TYR A 149 -2.40 -12.41 4.48
CA TYR A 149 -2.89 -12.26 3.11
C TYR A 149 -3.92 -11.15 3.00
N VAL A 150 -3.59 -10.08 2.28
CA VAL A 150 -4.47 -8.96 2.03
C VAL A 150 -4.94 -9.03 0.59
N HIS A 151 -6.26 -9.10 0.38
CA HIS A 151 -6.82 -9.28 -0.96
C HIS A 151 -8.07 -8.43 -1.17
N CYS A 152 -8.42 -8.26 -2.44
CA CYS A 152 -9.74 -7.79 -2.85
C CYS A 152 -10.24 -8.73 -3.95
N GLN A 153 -10.89 -8.21 -5.00
CA GLN A 153 -11.21 -9.01 -6.18
C GLN A 153 -9.97 -9.30 -7.03
N GLN A 154 -9.23 -8.26 -7.43
CA GLN A 154 -8.08 -8.39 -8.36
C GLN A 154 -6.72 -8.19 -7.69
N GLY A 155 -6.69 -7.66 -6.45
CA GLY A 155 -5.45 -7.30 -5.79
C GLY A 155 -4.72 -6.11 -6.43
N ILE A 156 -5.48 -5.13 -6.95
CA ILE A 156 -4.96 -3.99 -7.74
C ILE A 156 -5.22 -2.64 -7.06
N SER A 157 -6.45 -2.40 -6.61
CA SER A 157 -6.89 -1.11 -6.05
C SER A 157 -7.12 -1.19 -4.54
N ARG A 158 -8.31 -1.62 -4.10
CA ARG A 158 -8.73 -1.68 -2.68
C ARG A 158 -7.68 -2.24 -1.70
N SER A 159 -7.22 -3.47 -1.92
CA SER A 159 -6.26 -4.13 -1.03
C SER A 159 -4.86 -3.52 -1.11
N ALA A 160 -4.46 -3.02 -2.29
CA ALA A 160 -3.20 -2.31 -2.45
C ALA A 160 -3.20 -1.01 -1.63
N THR A 161 -4.30 -0.25 -1.66
CA THR A 161 -4.46 0.96 -0.86
C THR A 161 -4.27 0.68 0.64
N LEU A 162 -4.88 -0.39 1.16
CA LEU A 162 -4.74 -0.73 2.60
C LEU A 162 -3.29 -1.11 2.96
N ILE A 163 -2.57 -1.81 2.07
CA ILE A 163 -1.15 -2.09 2.28
C ILE A 163 -0.33 -0.79 2.25
N VAL A 164 -0.55 0.10 1.28
CA VAL A 164 0.18 1.38 1.21
C VAL A 164 -0.09 2.21 2.46
N ALA A 165 -1.33 2.25 2.95
CA ALA A 165 -1.68 2.92 4.20
C ALA A 165 -0.92 2.33 5.41
N TYR A 166 -0.82 1.00 5.48
CA TYR A 166 -0.04 0.31 6.50
C TYR A 166 1.45 0.61 6.44
N LEU A 167 2.06 0.58 5.24
CA LEU A 167 3.47 0.93 5.07
C LEU A 167 3.73 2.39 5.49
N LEU A 168 2.87 3.31 5.03
CA LEU A 168 2.91 4.71 5.41
C LEU A 168 2.81 4.92 6.92
N HIS A 169 1.94 4.18 7.60
CA HIS A 169 1.81 4.29 9.06
C HIS A 169 3.05 3.76 9.78
N THR A 170 3.44 2.53 9.44
CA THR A 170 4.47 1.75 10.14
C THR A 170 5.86 2.36 10.04
N TYR A 171 6.21 2.94 8.88
CA TYR A 171 7.58 3.41 8.63
C TYR A 171 7.66 4.92 8.74
N GLU A 172 8.19 5.42 9.86
CA GLU A 172 8.22 6.84 10.24
C GLU A 172 8.56 7.77 9.07
N ASN A 173 9.67 7.51 8.38
CA ASN A 173 10.21 8.36 7.31
C ASN A 173 9.83 7.92 5.88
N MET A 174 8.88 7.00 5.71
CA MET A 174 8.47 6.55 4.38
C MET A 174 7.49 7.54 3.75
N SER A 175 7.81 8.04 2.56
CA SER A 175 6.88 8.86 1.77
C SER A 175 5.81 8.00 1.10
N LEU A 176 4.70 8.62 0.67
CA LEU A 176 3.67 7.94 -0.13
C LEU A 176 4.26 7.40 -1.43
N PHE A 177 5.17 8.15 -2.04
CA PHE A 177 5.86 7.71 -3.26
C PHE A 177 6.65 6.42 -3.01
N ASP A 178 7.44 6.36 -1.95
CA ASP A 178 8.26 5.19 -1.61
C ASP A 178 7.39 3.98 -1.27
N ALA A 179 6.33 4.19 -0.47
CA ALA A 179 5.38 3.14 -0.13
C ALA A 179 4.71 2.57 -1.39
N PHE A 180 4.24 3.44 -2.28
CA PHE A 180 3.60 3.01 -3.53
C PHE A 180 4.58 2.29 -4.46
N GLN A 181 5.79 2.82 -4.62
CA GLN A 181 6.87 2.23 -5.41
C GLN A 181 7.22 0.83 -4.89
N LEU A 182 7.37 0.66 -3.57
CA LEU A 182 7.66 -0.63 -2.96
C LEU A 182 6.61 -1.67 -3.35
N VAL A 183 5.31 -1.35 -3.22
CA VAL A 183 4.25 -2.28 -3.63
C VAL A 183 4.27 -2.53 -5.14
N ALA A 184 4.39 -1.46 -5.95
CA ALA A 184 4.37 -1.53 -7.41
C ALA A 184 5.52 -2.35 -8.00
N THR A 185 6.69 -2.37 -7.34
CA THR A 185 7.84 -3.21 -7.77
C THR A 185 7.59 -4.70 -7.58
N ARG A 186 6.66 -5.08 -6.69
CA ARG A 186 6.33 -6.48 -6.37
C ARG A 186 5.07 -6.97 -7.06
N ARG A 187 4.10 -6.08 -7.29
CA ARG A 187 2.84 -6.40 -7.96
C ARG A 187 2.29 -5.16 -8.67
N ARG A 188 1.73 -5.35 -9.85
CA ARG A 188 0.96 -4.30 -10.53
C ARG A 188 -0.22 -3.84 -9.66
N ILE A 189 -0.20 -2.57 -9.29
CA ILE A 189 -1.27 -1.91 -8.54
C ILE A 189 -1.77 -0.68 -9.30
N TRP A 190 -3.04 -0.37 -9.11
CA TRP A 190 -3.71 0.78 -9.70
C TRP A 190 -4.88 1.21 -8.80
N PRO A 191 -4.62 1.78 -7.61
CA PRO A 191 -5.68 2.39 -6.82
C PRO A 191 -6.41 3.47 -7.61
N ASN A 192 -7.71 3.58 -7.41
CA ASN A 192 -8.48 4.69 -7.98
C ASN A 192 -8.07 6.03 -7.35
N GLU A 193 -8.37 7.14 -8.03
CA GLU A 193 -7.96 8.48 -7.63
C GLU A 193 -8.53 8.91 -6.28
N GLY A 194 -9.73 8.44 -5.91
CA GLY A 194 -10.30 8.68 -4.58
C GLY A 194 -9.48 8.04 -3.47
N PHE A 195 -9.04 6.79 -3.70
CA PHE A 195 -8.18 6.09 -2.76
C PHE A 195 -6.80 6.74 -2.66
N CYS A 196 -6.24 7.21 -3.78
CA CYS A 196 -5.01 7.99 -3.77
C CYS A 196 -5.17 9.28 -2.96
N ARG A 197 -6.30 9.99 -3.06
CA ARG A 197 -6.59 11.18 -2.22
C ARG A 197 -6.60 10.85 -0.73
N HIS A 198 -7.18 9.71 -0.33
CA HIS A 198 -7.14 9.26 1.05
C HIS A 198 -5.73 8.95 1.54
N LEU A 199 -4.88 8.34 0.70
CA LEU A 199 -3.48 8.07 1.03
C LEU A 199 -2.65 9.36 1.20
N ILE A 200 -2.86 10.36 0.32
CA ILE A 200 -2.22 11.68 0.48
C ILE A 200 -2.64 12.33 1.80
N ARG A 201 -3.92 12.24 2.15
CA ARG A 201 -4.42 12.78 3.42
C ARG A 201 -3.75 12.10 4.61
N LEU A 202 -3.62 10.77 4.59
CA LEU A 202 -2.94 10.01 5.63
C LEU A 202 -1.48 10.47 5.81
N GLU A 203 -0.72 10.66 4.72
CA GLU A 203 0.66 11.13 4.80
C GLU A 203 0.75 12.54 5.42
N LYS A 204 -0.14 13.45 5.03
CA LYS A 204 -0.19 14.81 5.59
C LYS A 204 -0.53 14.79 7.09
N GLU A 205 -1.50 13.98 7.50
CA GLU A 205 -1.87 13.81 8.91
C GLU A 205 -0.70 13.24 9.74
N LYS A 206 0.07 12.30 9.17
CA LYS A 206 1.28 11.79 9.80
C LYS A 206 2.34 12.87 9.99
N LYS A 207 2.61 13.68 8.95
CA LYS A 207 3.56 14.81 9.01
C LYS A 207 3.16 15.85 10.07
N LYS A 208 1.86 16.15 10.20
CA LYS A 208 1.35 17.03 11.26
C LYS A 208 1.55 16.48 12.67
N LYS A 209 1.44 15.16 12.88
CA LYS A 209 1.71 14.56 14.20
C LYS A 209 3.19 14.65 14.58
N THR A 210 4.08 14.58 13.60
CA THR A 210 5.53 14.79 13.83
C THR A 210 5.92 16.26 14.00
N SER A 211 5.09 17.20 13.54
CA SER A 211 5.29 18.65 13.67
C SER A 211 4.12 19.28 14.44
N ASN A 212 4.18 19.33 15.78
CA ASN A 212 3.16 20.02 16.60
C ASN A 212 3.16 21.54 16.35
N ASP A 213 2.55 21.99 15.25
CA ASP A 213 2.09 23.37 15.02
C ASP A 213 0.67 23.35 14.41
N GLU A 214 -0.23 24.15 14.99
CA GLU A 214 -1.67 24.17 14.75
C GLU A 214 -2.06 24.77 13.39
N GLU A 215 -2.78 24.02 12.54
CA GLU A 215 -3.68 24.62 11.53
C GLU A 215 -4.96 23.78 11.32
N THR A 216 -6.09 24.49 11.30
CA THR A 216 -7.47 24.02 11.47
C THR A 216 -8.05 23.23 10.27
N PRO A 217 -8.96 22.25 10.49
CA PRO A 217 -9.40 21.31 9.44
C PRO A 217 -10.31 21.85 8.33
N GLN A 218 -10.89 23.06 8.46
CA GLN A 218 -11.98 23.53 7.58
C GLN A 218 -11.54 24.24 6.29
N SER A 219 -10.26 24.57 6.10
CA SER A 219 -9.76 25.17 4.84
C SER A 219 -9.30 24.15 3.79
N LEU A 220 -9.29 22.86 4.13
CA LEU A 220 -8.57 21.82 3.39
C LEU A 220 -9.37 21.15 2.26
N GLU A 221 -10.70 21.16 2.32
CA GLU A 221 -11.54 20.58 1.26
C GLU A 221 -11.58 21.44 -0.01
N SER A 222 -11.35 22.74 0.10
CA SER A 222 -11.41 23.70 -1.02
C SER A 222 -10.09 23.89 -1.78
N GLN A 223 -8.98 23.28 -1.32
CA GLN A 223 -7.66 23.43 -1.93
C GLN A 223 -7.14 22.18 -2.66
N ILE A 224 -7.91 21.09 -2.69
CA ILE A 224 -7.54 19.87 -3.44
C ILE A 224 -8.02 20.02 -4.89
N ASN A 225 -7.37 20.91 -5.65
CA ASN A 225 -7.52 21.00 -7.10
C ASN A 225 -6.93 19.75 -7.79
N GLU A 226 -7.40 19.44 -9.00
CA GLU A 226 -6.90 18.34 -9.85
C GLU A 226 -5.36 18.35 -10.03
N ASN A 227 -4.70 19.51 -9.83
CA ASN A 227 -3.25 19.71 -9.92
C ASN A 227 -2.42 19.25 -8.70
N VAL A 228 -3.02 18.85 -7.57
CA VAL A 228 -2.24 18.47 -6.37
C VAL A 228 -1.38 17.22 -6.61
N PHE A 229 -1.81 16.32 -7.48
CA PHE A 229 -1.04 15.11 -7.81
C PHE A 229 0.14 15.39 -8.73
N GLU A 230 -0.05 16.24 -9.75
CA GLU A 230 1.06 16.72 -10.59
C GLU A 230 2.07 17.48 -9.75
N GLN A 231 1.61 18.37 -8.86
CA GLN A 231 2.50 19.11 -7.96
C GLN A 231 3.20 18.20 -6.95
N TYR A 232 2.54 17.16 -6.42
CA TYR A 232 3.18 16.20 -5.51
C TYR A 232 4.25 15.36 -6.22
N ALA A 233 4.03 14.97 -7.48
CA ALA A 233 5.03 14.29 -8.30
C ALA A 233 6.21 15.22 -8.62
N ILE A 234 5.93 16.44 -9.10
CA ILE A 234 6.94 17.45 -9.46
C ILE A 234 7.77 17.89 -8.25
N ASN A 235 7.15 18.10 -7.08
CA ASN A 235 7.86 18.53 -5.87
C ASN A 235 8.78 17.44 -5.30
N ASN A 236 8.47 16.16 -5.51
CA ASN A 236 9.35 15.06 -5.13
C ASN A 236 10.45 14.78 -6.18
N GLU A 237 10.26 15.18 -7.45
CA GLU A 237 11.33 15.15 -8.47
C GLU A 237 12.48 16.11 -8.11
N ASN A 238 12.16 17.35 -7.70
CA ASN A 238 13.17 18.39 -7.43
C ASN A 238 14.05 18.12 -6.20
N ASN A 239 13.61 17.29 -5.25
CA ASN A 239 14.40 16.93 -4.06
C ASN A 239 15.44 15.83 -4.32
N THR A 240 15.40 15.17 -5.49
CA THR A 240 16.36 14.11 -5.84
C THR A 240 17.57 14.63 -6.63
N ASP A 241 17.53 15.85 -7.15
CA ASP A 241 18.63 16.44 -7.94
C ASP A 241 19.64 17.25 -7.10
N GLU A 242 19.30 17.71 -5.89
CA GLU A 242 20.21 18.54 -5.08
C GLU A 242 21.31 17.77 -4.33
N THR A 243 21.26 16.43 -4.25
CA THR A 243 22.27 15.64 -3.51
C THR A 243 23.47 15.18 -4.35
N LEU A 244 23.58 15.56 -5.63
CA LEU A 244 24.70 15.18 -6.51
C LEU A 244 25.61 16.34 -6.96
N SER A 245 25.44 17.55 -6.40
CA SER A 245 26.29 18.69 -6.76
C SER A 245 26.85 19.46 -5.57
N THR A 246 27.47 18.78 -4.62
CA THR A 246 28.67 19.28 -3.90
C THR A 246 29.48 18.03 -3.54
N LYS A 247 30.76 17.88 -3.87
CA LYS A 247 31.88 18.81 -3.69
C LYS A 247 33.17 18.16 -4.28
N PRO A 248 34.30 18.86 -4.20
CA PRO A 248 35.13 19.36 -5.31
C PRO A 248 35.94 18.31 -6.09
#